data_AF-A0A7Z9Q0W0-F1
#
_entry.id   AF-A0A7Z9Q0W0-F1
#
_cell.length_a   1.000
_cell.length_b   1.000
_cell.length_c   1.000
_cell.angle_alpha   90.00
_cell.angle_beta   90.00
_cell.angle_gamma   90.00
#
_symmetry.space_group_name_H-M   'P 1'
#
loop_
_entity.id
_entity.type
_entity.pdbx_description
1 polymer ?
#
loop_
_entity_poly.entity_id
_entity_poly.type
_entity_poly.pdbx_seq_one_letter_code
_entity_poly.pdbx_strand_id
1 'polypeptide(L)'
;MPRFIFKLQSVLDQRVREERDQMLVVSELERERLALESRIRGCQQMMSDERHELTQTLGVGQRVDLQAVKMQAGASLRHNFDAQRAVLDLASVFKRLEAERAELVRVSARRKAVEMLRDQQREAFMKALERRETRELDEMSVLRHGRDKGQVA
;
A
#
# COMPACT_ATOMS: atom_id res chain seq x y z
N MET A 1 -25.15 25.54 16.39
CA MET A 1 -23.83 25.79 15.76
C MET A 1 -23.90 25.43 14.28
N PRO A 2 -23.40 26.30 13.38
CA PRO A 2 -23.38 25.99 11.96
C PRO A 2 -22.39 24.84 11.67
N ARG A 3 -22.79 23.88 10.83
CA ARG A 3 -21.96 22.72 10.45
C ARG A 3 -21.23 23.00 9.14
N PHE A 4 -19.96 22.62 9.07
CA PHE A 4 -19.19 22.68 7.83
C PHE A 4 -19.63 21.56 6.87
N ILE A 5 -19.97 21.92 5.63
CA ILE A 5 -20.32 20.97 4.57
C ILE A 5 -19.33 21.16 3.42
N PHE A 6 -18.54 20.13 3.13
CA PHE A 6 -17.60 20.16 2.03
C PHE A 6 -18.31 19.81 0.71
N LYS A 7 -18.34 20.75 -0.23
CA LYS A 7 -19.08 20.59 -1.51
C LYS A 7 -18.52 19.47 -2.40
N LEU A 8 -17.23 19.13 -2.24
CA LEU A 8 -16.56 18.10 -3.04
C LEU A 8 -16.40 16.78 -2.28
N GLN A 9 -17.23 16.51 -1.26
CA GLN A 9 -17.14 15.27 -0.49
C GLN A 9 -17.32 14.03 -1.36
N SER A 10 -18.24 14.06 -2.32
CA SER A 10 -18.44 12.96 -3.28
C SER A 10 -17.19 12.66 -4.12
N VAL A 11 -16.47 13.70 -4.54
CA VAL A 11 -15.21 13.57 -5.29
C VAL A 11 -14.14 12.95 -4.39
N LEU A 12 -14.05 13.39 -3.13
CA LEU A 12 -13.11 12.81 -2.17
C LEU A 12 -13.40 11.33 -1.94
N ASP A 13 -14.66 10.96 -1.75
CA ASP A 13 -15.08 9.58 -1.55
C ASP A 13 -14.76 8.70 -2.76
N GLN A 14 -14.95 9.24 -3.98
CA GLN A 14 -14.52 8.57 -5.21
C GLN A 14 -13.00 8.35 -5.24
N ARG A 15 -12.19 9.37 -4.93
CA ARG A 15 -10.73 9.25 -4.91
C ARG A 15 -10.23 8.25 -3.86
N VAL A 16 -10.91 8.15 -2.73
CA VAL A 16 -10.61 7.13 -1.70
C VAL A 16 -10.89 5.73 -2.23
N ARG A 17 -11.97 5.53 -3.00
CA ARG A 17 -12.26 4.23 -3.63
C ARG A 17 -11.22 3.89 -4.69
N GLU A 18 -10.89 4.82 -5.57
CA GLU A 18 -9.84 4.64 -6.59
C GLU A 18 -8.49 4.25 -5.96
N GLU A 19 -8.09 4.89 -4.86
CA GLU A 19 -6.87 4.53 -4.13
C GLU A 19 -6.93 3.12 -3.56
N ARG A 20 -8.07 2.73 -2.97
CA ARG A 20 -8.27 1.37 -2.43
C ARG A 20 -8.22 0.31 -3.51
N ASP A 21 -8.86 0.55 -4.65
CA ASP A 21 -8.84 -0.36 -5.79
C ASP A 21 -7.40 -0.57 -6.29
N GLN A 22 -6.62 0.52 -6.38
CA GLN A 22 -5.21 0.46 -6.75
C GLN A 22 -4.35 -0.26 -5.70
N MET A 23 -4.64 -0.08 -4.41
CA MET A 23 -3.98 -0.83 -3.33
C MET A 23 -4.25 -2.33 -3.42
N LEU A 24 -5.45 -2.74 -3.84
CA LEU A 24 -5.78 -4.16 -4.06
C LEU A 24 -4.95 -4.74 -5.19
N VAL A 25 -4.84 -4.04 -6.33
CA VAL A 25 -4.01 -4.46 -7.47
C VAL A 25 -2.55 -4.66 -7.05
N VAL A 26 -1.96 -3.70 -6.32
CA VAL A 26 -0.59 -3.85 -5.81
C VAL A 26 -0.50 -5.05 -4.86
N SER A 27 -1.48 -5.22 -3.97
CA SER A 27 -1.49 -6.33 -3.01
C SER A 27 -1.55 -7.71 -3.68
N GLU A 28 -2.31 -7.84 -4.77
CA GLU A 28 -2.37 -9.07 -5.56
C GLU A 28 -1.02 -9.39 -6.21
N LEU A 29 -0.36 -8.39 -6.79
CA LEU A 29 0.97 -8.55 -7.37
C LEU A 29 2.04 -8.87 -6.32
N GLU A 30 1.94 -8.30 -5.11
CA GLU A 30 2.84 -8.64 -4.00
C GLU A 30 2.66 -10.10 -3.56
N ARG A 31 1.43 -10.60 -3.55
CA ARG A 31 1.16 -12.02 -3.27
C ARG A 31 1.76 -12.91 -4.35
N GLU A 32 1.61 -12.54 -5.62
CA GLU A 32 2.22 -13.25 -6.76
C GLU A 32 3.75 -13.29 -6.63
N ARG A 33 4.37 -12.15 -6.30
CA ARG A 33 5.81 -12.02 -6.04
C ARG A 33 6.28 -12.96 -4.94
N LEU A 34 5.60 -12.94 -3.79
CA LEU A 34 5.94 -13.79 -2.65
C LEU A 34 5.79 -15.28 -2.98
N ALA A 35 4.74 -15.66 -3.72
CA ALA A 35 4.55 -17.04 -4.15
C ALA A 35 5.68 -17.52 -5.07
N LEU A 36 6.14 -16.68 -6.01
CA LEU A 36 7.27 -16.97 -6.87
C LEU A 36 8.59 -17.08 -6.09
N GLU A 37 8.83 -16.17 -5.14
CA GLU A 37 9.99 -16.24 -4.24
C GLU A 37 9.99 -17.54 -3.42
N SER A 38 8.83 -17.92 -2.87
CA SER A 38 8.68 -19.19 -2.15
C SER A 38 8.93 -20.40 -3.05
N ARG A 39 8.47 -20.37 -4.30
CA ARG A 39 8.73 -21.44 -5.27
C ARG A 39 10.22 -21.58 -5.59
N ILE A 40 10.92 -20.46 -5.81
CA ILE A 40 12.38 -20.47 -6.05
C ILE A 40 13.12 -21.06 -4.87
N ARG A 41 12.80 -20.63 -3.64
CA ARG A 41 13.41 -21.17 -2.41
C ARG A 41 13.10 -22.66 -2.25
N GLY A 42 11.87 -23.09 -2.56
CA GLY A 42 11.48 -24.49 -2.56
C GLY A 42 12.33 -25.34 -3.51
N CYS A 43 12.49 -24.89 -4.76
CA CYS A 43 13.35 -25.58 -5.73
C CYS A 43 14.81 -25.64 -5.26
N GLN A 44 15.35 -24.56 -4.71
CA GLN A 44 16.72 -24.52 -4.19
C GLN A 44 16.92 -25.48 -3.01
N GLN A 45 15.94 -25.57 -2.11
CA GLN A 45 15.97 -26.50 -0.98
C GLN A 45 15.94 -27.95 -1.48
N MET A 46 15.01 -28.29 -2.38
CA MET A 46 14.94 -29.63 -2.97
C MET A 46 16.26 -30.03 -3.64
N MET A 47 16.86 -29.12 -4.42
CA MET A 47 18.17 -29.36 -5.03
C MET A 47 19.31 -29.51 -4.01
N SER A 48 19.23 -28.85 -2.86
CA SER A 48 20.22 -29.02 -1.79
C SER A 48 20.07 -30.38 -1.11
N ASP A 49 18.84 -30.78 -0.83
CA ASP A 49 18.51 -32.04 -0.18
C ASP A 49 18.88 -33.22 -1.09
N GLU A 50 18.54 -33.15 -2.39
CA GLU A 50 18.94 -34.14 -3.40
C GLU A 50 20.47 -34.28 -3.49
N ARG A 51 21.22 -33.16 -3.50
CA ARG A 51 22.69 -33.22 -3.52
C ARG A 51 23.26 -33.86 -2.26
N HIS A 52 22.66 -33.58 -1.11
CA HIS A 52 23.09 -34.17 0.16
C HIS A 52 22.84 -35.68 0.19
N GLU A 53 21.64 -36.11 -0.21
CA GLU A 53 21.27 -37.52 -0.33
C GLU A 53 22.20 -38.26 -1.31
N LEU A 54 22.44 -37.69 -2.50
CA LEU A 54 23.36 -38.26 -3.49
C LEU A 54 24.77 -38.46 -2.89
N THR A 55 25.28 -37.45 -2.19
CA THR A 55 26.59 -37.51 -1.53
C THR A 55 26.65 -38.62 -0.48
N GLN A 56 25.58 -38.84 0.29
CA GLN A 56 25.50 -39.94 1.25
C GLN A 56 25.51 -41.31 0.56
N THR A 57 24.70 -41.49 -0.50
CA THR A 57 24.64 -42.76 -1.26
C THR A 57 25.90 -43.08 -2.05
N LEU A 58 26.68 -42.06 -2.45
CA LEU A 58 27.96 -42.22 -3.14
C LEU A 58 29.16 -42.30 -2.18
N GLY A 59 28.92 -42.31 -0.86
CA GLY A 59 29.94 -42.39 0.18
C GLY A 59 30.78 -43.68 0.12
N VAL A 60 32.01 -43.60 0.60
CA VAL A 60 33.00 -44.69 0.54
C VAL A 60 32.48 -45.96 1.22
N GLY A 61 32.41 -47.06 0.49
CA GLY A 61 32.08 -48.40 1.01
C GLY A 61 30.70 -48.96 0.62
N GLN A 62 29.85 -48.20 -0.08
CA GLN A 62 28.55 -48.69 -0.59
C GLN A 62 28.61 -49.10 -2.07
N ARG A 63 27.76 -50.05 -2.47
CA ARG A 63 27.51 -50.36 -3.89
C ARG A 63 26.73 -49.20 -4.50
N VAL A 64 27.33 -48.51 -5.46
CA VAL A 64 26.70 -47.40 -6.18
C VAL A 64 25.60 -47.93 -7.10
N ASP A 65 24.36 -47.47 -6.89
CA ASP A 65 23.25 -47.68 -7.82
C ASP A 65 23.24 -46.58 -8.90
N LEU A 66 23.76 -46.90 -10.07
CA LEU A 66 23.82 -45.99 -11.21
C LEU A 66 22.42 -45.57 -11.72
N GLN A 67 21.39 -46.40 -11.52
CA GLN A 67 20.04 -46.07 -11.95
C GLN A 67 19.42 -45.00 -11.04
N ALA A 68 19.64 -45.11 -9.72
CA ALA A 68 19.24 -44.08 -8.76
C ALA A 68 19.91 -42.73 -9.05
N VAL A 69 21.23 -42.73 -9.29
CA VAL A 69 22.00 -41.52 -9.65
C VAL A 69 21.44 -40.85 -10.92
N LYS A 70 21.11 -41.65 -11.95
CA LYS A 70 20.54 -41.13 -13.20
C LYS A 70 19.14 -40.52 -13.00
N MET A 71 18.30 -41.13 -12.18
CA MET A 71 16.98 -40.57 -11.84
C MET A 71 17.12 -39.24 -11.09
N GLN A 72 18.05 -39.18 -10.13
CA GLN A 72 18.31 -37.99 -9.33
C GLN A 72 18.87 -36.84 -10.17
N ALA A 73 19.77 -37.11 -11.12
CA ALA A 73 20.22 -36.11 -12.10
C ALA A 73 19.07 -35.53 -12.94
N GLY A 74 18.10 -36.38 -13.33
CA GLY A 74 16.89 -35.93 -14.04
C GLY A 74 15.99 -35.03 -13.19
N ALA A 75 15.82 -35.36 -11.91
CA ALA A 75 15.07 -34.54 -10.95
C ALA A 75 15.73 -33.18 -10.72
N SER A 76 17.04 -33.15 -10.50
CA SER A 76 17.79 -31.90 -10.33
C SER A 76 17.76 -30.99 -11.55
N LEU A 77 17.76 -31.55 -12.77
CA LEU A 77 17.57 -30.77 -14.00
C LEU A 77 16.18 -30.14 -14.05
N ARG A 78 15.13 -30.89 -13.69
CA ARG A 78 13.76 -30.38 -13.63
C ARG A 78 13.64 -29.24 -12.61
N HIS A 79 14.20 -29.39 -11.41
CA HIS A 79 14.19 -28.34 -10.39
C HIS A 79 14.94 -27.09 -10.84
N ASN A 80 16.04 -27.22 -11.58
CA ASN A 80 16.72 -26.09 -12.21
C ASN A 80 15.83 -25.35 -13.21
N PHE A 81 15.16 -26.08 -14.11
CA PHE A 81 14.24 -25.46 -15.08
C PHE A 81 13.07 -24.75 -14.39
N ASP A 82 12.48 -25.38 -13.37
CA ASP A 82 11.39 -24.79 -12.59
C ASP A 82 11.83 -23.51 -11.86
N ALA A 83 13.04 -23.51 -11.28
CA ALA A 83 13.61 -22.33 -10.63
C ALA A 83 13.89 -21.20 -11.65
N GLN A 84 14.50 -21.52 -12.80
CA GLN A 84 14.77 -20.54 -13.85
C GLN A 84 13.48 -19.92 -14.40
N ARG A 85 12.45 -20.74 -14.64
CA ARG A 85 11.14 -20.25 -15.07
C ARG A 85 10.53 -19.32 -14.02
N ALA A 86 10.56 -19.70 -12.75
CA ALA A 86 10.04 -18.87 -11.67
C ALA A 86 10.79 -17.53 -11.54
N VAL A 87 12.11 -17.49 -11.82
CA VAL A 87 12.89 -16.24 -11.85
C VAL A 87 12.46 -15.33 -13.01
N LEU A 88 12.20 -15.89 -14.20
CA LEU A 88 11.70 -15.11 -15.34
C LEU A 88 10.31 -14.54 -15.06
N ASP A 89 9.42 -15.36 -14.51
CA ASP A 89 8.08 -14.92 -14.10
C ASP A 89 8.19 -13.80 -13.05
N LEU A 90 9.11 -13.94 -12.08
CA LEU A 90 9.34 -12.94 -11.03
C LEU A 90 9.80 -11.59 -11.60
N ALA A 91 10.69 -11.59 -12.61
CA ALA A 91 11.11 -10.37 -13.29
C ALA A 91 9.92 -9.64 -13.95
N SER A 92 8.99 -10.39 -14.53
CA SER A 92 7.77 -9.81 -15.12
C SER A 92 6.85 -9.19 -14.06
N VAL A 93 6.71 -9.85 -12.89
CA VAL A 93 5.92 -9.35 -11.77
C VAL A 93 6.54 -8.09 -11.16
N PHE A 94 7.87 -8.02 -11.04
CA PHE A 94 8.56 -6.81 -10.58
C PHE A 94 8.28 -5.61 -11.48
N LYS A 95 8.36 -5.80 -12.80
CA LYS A 95 8.05 -4.72 -13.76
C LYS A 95 6.60 -4.22 -13.61
N ARG A 96 5.65 -5.14 -13.41
CA ARG A 96 4.23 -4.80 -13.17
C ARG A 96 4.08 -4.07 -11.83
N LEU A 97 4.71 -4.55 -10.76
CA LEU A 97 4.70 -3.92 -9.44
C LEU A 97 5.23 -2.48 -9.47
N GLU A 98 6.32 -2.23 -10.18
CA GLU A 98 6.88 -0.88 -10.32
C GLU A 98 5.88 0.08 -10.98
N ALA A 99 5.22 -0.37 -12.06
CA ALA A 99 4.21 0.42 -12.74
C ALA A 99 3.00 0.71 -11.83
N GLU A 100 2.46 -0.32 -11.17
CA GLU A 100 1.27 -0.16 -10.32
C GLU A 100 1.55 0.64 -9.05
N ARG A 101 2.76 0.55 -8.48
CA ARG A 101 3.20 1.40 -7.36
C ARG A 101 3.32 2.86 -7.80
N ALA A 102 3.83 3.11 -9.00
CA ALA A 102 3.89 4.47 -9.54
C ALA A 102 2.48 5.06 -9.73
N GLU A 103 1.52 4.26 -10.22
CA GLU A 103 0.13 4.73 -10.35
C GLU A 103 -0.54 4.92 -8.98
N LEU A 104 -0.27 4.05 -7.99
CA LEU A 104 -0.74 4.25 -6.62
C LEU A 104 -0.29 5.61 -6.06
N VAL A 105 0.98 5.97 -6.25
CA VAL A 105 1.49 7.30 -5.84
C VAL A 105 0.71 8.43 -6.52
N ARG A 106 0.38 8.30 -7.81
CA ARG A 106 -0.40 9.30 -8.54
C ARG A 106 -1.82 9.41 -8.01
N VAL A 107 -2.50 8.29 -7.77
CA VAL A 107 -3.87 8.27 -7.24
C VAL A 107 -3.89 8.84 -5.81
N SER A 108 -2.93 8.46 -4.96
CA SER A 108 -2.77 9.03 -3.62
C SER A 108 -2.52 10.54 -3.65
N ALA A 109 -1.71 11.03 -4.60
CA ALA A 109 -1.48 12.47 -4.76
C ALA A 109 -2.78 13.21 -5.15
N ARG A 110 -3.59 12.65 -6.06
CA ARG A 110 -4.90 13.20 -6.44
C ARG A 110 -5.87 13.25 -5.24
N ARG A 111 -5.92 12.20 -4.41
CA ARG A 111 -6.73 12.21 -3.18
C ARG A 111 -6.26 13.32 -2.22
N LYS A 112 -4.95 13.36 -1.93
CA LYS A 112 -4.37 14.35 -1.01
C LYS A 112 -4.63 15.78 -1.45
N ALA A 113 -4.59 16.07 -2.75
CA ALA A 113 -4.94 17.39 -3.26
C ALA A 113 -6.37 17.81 -2.89
N VAL A 114 -7.34 16.91 -3.00
CA VAL A 114 -8.74 17.18 -2.61
C VAL A 114 -8.89 17.31 -1.09
N GLU A 115 -8.14 16.51 -0.32
CA GLU A 115 -8.12 16.64 1.15
C GLU A 115 -7.56 18.00 1.58
N MET A 116 -6.46 18.46 0.99
CA MET A 116 -5.92 19.78 1.27
C MET A 116 -6.93 20.90 0.98
N LEU A 117 -7.68 20.79 -0.12
CA LEU A 117 -8.75 21.75 -0.43
C LEU A 117 -9.87 21.72 0.62
N ARG A 118 -10.24 20.53 1.11
CA ARG A 118 -11.22 20.39 2.20
C ARG A 118 -10.74 21.08 3.47
N ASP A 119 -9.49 20.83 3.84
CA ASP A 119 -8.92 21.35 5.08
C ASP A 119 -8.78 22.88 5.03
N GLN A 120 -8.36 23.43 3.89
CA GLN A 120 -8.36 24.88 3.65
C GLN A 120 -9.77 25.51 3.75
N GLN A 121 -10.78 24.88 3.13
CA GLN A 121 -12.16 25.37 3.21
C GLN A 121 -12.71 25.29 4.63
N ARG A 122 -12.34 24.24 5.37
CA ARG A 122 -12.74 24.08 6.77
C ARG A 122 -12.11 25.16 7.64
N GLU A 123 -10.82 25.44 7.47
CA GLU A 123 -10.14 26.53 8.19
C GLU A 123 -10.77 27.89 7.89
N ALA A 124 -11.07 28.17 6.61
CA ALA A 124 -11.74 29.41 6.22
C ALA A 124 -13.13 29.55 6.86
N PHE A 125 -13.89 28.45 6.92
CA PHE A 125 -15.20 28.41 7.57
C PHE A 125 -15.09 28.68 9.08
N MET A 126 -14.13 28.05 9.77
CA MET A 126 -13.90 28.28 11.20
C MET A 126 -13.51 29.72 11.49
N LYS A 127 -12.57 30.30 10.71
CA LYS A 127 -12.18 31.72 10.84
C LYS A 127 -13.34 32.67 10.60
N ALA A 128 -14.24 32.35 9.67
CA ALA A 128 -15.43 33.16 9.42
C ALA A 128 -16.43 33.08 10.58
N LEU A 129 -16.59 31.89 11.19
CA LEU A 129 -17.42 31.70 12.37
C LEU A 129 -16.87 32.47 13.58
N GLU A 130 -15.57 32.32 13.87
CA GLU A 130 -14.90 33.04 14.96
C GLU A 130 -15.06 34.56 14.79
N ARG A 131 -14.81 35.10 13.59
CA ARG A 131 -15.00 36.53 13.31
C ARG A 131 -16.43 37.00 13.53
N ARG A 132 -17.42 36.15 13.22
CA ARG A 132 -18.83 36.49 13.44
C ARG A 132 -19.14 36.50 14.94
N GLU A 133 -18.69 35.48 15.67
CA GLU A 133 -18.88 35.41 17.12
C GLU A 133 -18.20 36.58 17.84
N THR A 134 -16.99 36.96 17.45
CA THR A 134 -16.30 38.16 17.99
C THR A 134 -17.10 39.43 17.74
N ARG A 135 -17.64 39.64 16.53
CA ARG A 135 -18.48 40.81 16.23
C ARG A 135 -19.75 40.84 17.08
N GLU A 136 -20.41 39.70 17.23
CA GLU A 136 -21.62 39.59 18.07
C GLU A 136 -21.29 39.92 19.55
N LEU A 137 -20.12 39.50 20.07
CA LEU A 137 -19.65 39.85 21.41
C LEU A 137 -19.31 41.34 21.56
N ASP A 138 -18.68 41.95 20.55
CA ASP A 138 -18.38 43.38 20.53
C ASP A 138 -19.66 44.22 20.51
N GLU A 139 -20.64 43.86 19.68
CA GLU A 139 -21.95 44.52 19.61
C GLU A 139 -22.70 44.45 20.95
N MET A 140 -22.68 43.29 21.60
CA MET A 140 -23.27 43.13 22.94
C MET A 140 -22.54 43.96 24.00
N SER A 141 -21.22 44.09 23.89
CA SER A 141 -20.40 44.92 24.80
C SER A 141 -20.68 46.40 24.61
N VAL A 142 -20.85 46.87 23.37
CA VAL A 142 -21.23 48.25 23.03
C VAL A 142 -22.65 48.57 23.52
N LEU A 143 -23.62 47.69 23.27
CA LEU A 143 -25.01 47.86 23.74
C LEU A 143 -25.11 47.92 25.27
N ARG A 144 -24.29 47.13 25.98
CA ARG A 144 -24.22 47.16 27.45
C ARG A 144 -23.64 48.48 27.97
N HIS A 145 -22.52 48.95 27.40
CA HIS A 145 -21.93 50.24 27.79
C HIS A 145 -22.82 51.44 27.42
N GLY A 146 -23.60 51.34 26.33
CA GLY A 146 -24.58 52.35 25.94
C GLY A 146 -25.74 52.48 26.94
N ARG A 147 -26.17 51.37 27.55
CA ARG A 147 -27.21 51.37 28.60
C ARG A 147 -26.72 51.99 29.91
N ASP A 148 -25.48 51.70 30.33
CA ASP A 148 -24.90 52.28 31.55
C ASP A 148 -24.75 53.81 31.44
N LYS A 149 -24.36 54.33 30.27
CA LYS A 149 -24.25 55.79 30.06
C LYS A 149 -25.60 56.51 29.96
N GLY A 150 -26.68 55.81 29.59
CA GLY A 150 -28.04 56.36 29.52
C GLY A 150 -28.78 56.40 30.86
N GLN A 151 -28.27 55.73 31.90
CA GLN A 151 -28.85 55.73 33.26
C GLN A 151 -28.22 56.76 34.21
N VAL A 152 -27.22 57.53 33.75
CA VAL A 152 -26.48 58.54 34.54
C VAL A 152 -26.76 59.98 34.04
N ALA A 153 -27.84 60.17 33.29
CA ALA A 153 -28.38 61.50 32.93
C ALA A 153 -29.82 61.62 33.46
#